data_AF-A0A8X7MM91-F1
#
_entry.id   AF-A0A8X7MM91-F1
#
_cell.length_a   1.000
_cell.length_b   1.000
_cell.length_c   1.000
_cell.angle_alpha   90.00
_cell.angle_beta   90.00
_cell.angle_gamma   90.00
#
_symmetry.space_group_name_H-M   'P 1'
#
loop_
_entity.id
_entity.type
_entity.pdbx_description
1 polymer ?
#
loop_
_entity_poly.entity_id
_entity_poly.type
_entity_poly.pdbx_seq_one_letter_code
_entity_poly.pdbx_strand_id
1 'polypeptide(L)'
;MPTKGGPPGQEDGKQIKNVDLMLRTAPLVAPPGPFRSHSGSSFDPGGSLKANVSSVLSASLEPSTRGKYGTGIRAFKAFCDSLDVPLSDRFPISRDLLFAFVCSFAGKVRRKVVSGYLTGLSSRHAMWNQPWSRHKCVTVALQGIARLASPPSDDRRPTPPR
;
A
#
# COMPACT_ATOMS: atom_id res chain seq x y z
N MET A 1 9.81 -49.16 24.03
CA MET A 1 9.89 -47.70 23.91
C MET A 1 10.35 -47.34 22.50
N PRO A 2 9.48 -46.77 21.65
CA PRO A 2 9.93 -45.93 20.55
C PRO A 2 9.24 -44.55 20.60
N THR A 3 10.07 -43.50 20.58
CA THR A 3 9.69 -42.09 20.64
C THR A 3 9.15 -41.60 19.30
N LYS A 4 7.96 -40.97 19.34
CA LYS A 4 7.35 -40.18 18.26
C LYS A 4 8.30 -39.05 17.82
N GLY A 5 8.58 -38.95 16.53
CA GLY A 5 9.04 -37.73 15.87
C GLY A 5 7.98 -37.26 14.87
N GLY A 6 7.11 -36.34 15.28
CA GLY A 6 6.19 -35.65 14.38
C GLY A 6 6.92 -34.52 13.63
N PRO A 7 6.49 -34.17 12.40
CA PRO A 7 7.16 -33.14 11.60
C PRO A 7 6.91 -31.74 12.20
N PRO A 8 7.88 -30.81 12.10
CA PRO A 8 7.74 -29.47 12.64
C PRO A 8 6.85 -28.62 11.73
N GLY A 9 5.79 -28.10 12.34
CA GLY A 9 5.38 -26.70 12.24
C GLY A 9 5.23 -26.14 10.83
N GLN A 10 4.05 -26.37 10.26
CA GLN A 10 3.44 -25.52 9.25
C GLN A 10 3.61 -24.04 9.65
N GLU A 11 4.43 -23.30 8.91
CA GLU A 11 4.59 -21.86 9.09
C GLU A 11 3.22 -21.20 8.93
N ASP A 12 2.72 -20.67 10.04
CA ASP A 12 1.52 -19.85 10.13
C ASP A 12 1.58 -18.73 9.09
N GLY A 13 0.87 -18.93 7.98
CA GLY A 13 0.48 -17.90 7.04
C GLY A 13 -0.46 -16.90 7.72
N LYS A 14 0.08 -16.13 8.67
CA LYS A 14 -0.65 -15.09 9.38
C LYS A 14 -1.03 -14.04 8.37
N GLN A 15 -2.29 -14.09 7.94
CA GLN A 15 -2.88 -13.15 7.01
C GLN A 15 -2.61 -11.73 7.52
N ILE A 16 -1.67 -11.06 6.85
CA ILE A 16 -1.18 -9.75 7.27
C ILE A 16 -2.36 -8.79 7.20
N LYS A 17 -2.84 -8.38 8.37
CA LYS A 17 -3.89 -7.38 8.48
C LYS A 17 -3.42 -6.14 7.72
N ASN A 18 -4.28 -5.57 6.86
CA ASN A 18 -4.00 -4.39 6.02
C ASN A 18 -3.34 -3.22 6.78
N VAL A 19 -3.55 -3.18 8.09
CA VAL A 19 -3.04 -2.19 9.05
C VAL A 19 -1.51 -2.09 9.14
N ASP A 20 -0.78 -3.17 8.87
CA ASP A 20 0.67 -3.24 9.07
C ASP A 20 1.47 -2.78 7.84
N LEU A 21 0.82 -2.75 6.67
CA LEU A 21 1.51 -2.57 5.39
C LEU A 21 2.12 -1.16 5.23
N MET A 22 1.48 -0.15 5.82
CA MET A 22 1.97 1.24 5.86
C MET A 22 3.33 1.37 6.58
N LEU A 23 3.52 0.60 7.66
CA LEU A 23 4.68 0.71 8.54
C LEU A 23 5.79 -0.27 8.16
N ARG A 24 5.42 -1.42 7.60
CA ARG A 24 6.38 -2.48 7.30
C ARG A 24 7.06 -2.33 5.94
N THR A 25 6.45 -1.58 5.03
CA THR A 25 7.07 -1.23 3.74
C THR A 25 7.70 0.16 3.84
N ALA A 26 8.76 0.27 4.63
CA ALA A 26 9.63 1.45 4.63
C ALA A 26 10.39 1.55 3.29
N PRO A 27 10.81 2.76 2.83
CA PRO A 27 11.85 2.92 1.81
C PRO A 27 13.07 2.06 2.18
N LEU A 28 13.62 1.33 1.20
CA LEU A 28 14.84 0.53 1.34
C LEU A 28 16.11 1.40 1.50
N VAL A 29 16.14 2.29 2.48
CA VAL A 29 17.40 2.80 3.03
C VAL A 29 17.61 2.06 4.34
N ALA A 30 18.26 0.91 4.21
CA ALA A 30 18.58 -0.07 5.25
C ALA A 30 17.37 -0.85 5.84
N PRO A 31 17.59 -2.08 6.37
CA PRO A 31 16.70 -2.61 7.41
C PRO A 31 16.51 -1.52 8.48
N PRO A 32 15.46 -1.55 9.32
CA PRO A 32 15.37 -0.63 10.45
C PRO A 32 16.57 -0.86 11.37
N GLY A 33 17.69 -0.20 11.05
CA GLY A 33 18.89 -0.15 11.84
C GLY A 33 18.54 0.59 13.11
N PRO A 34 19.28 0.36 14.21
CA PRO A 34 19.07 1.15 15.42
C PRO A 34 19.03 2.64 15.06
N PHE A 35 18.16 3.40 15.75
CA PHE A 35 18.14 4.85 15.54
C PHE A 35 19.56 5.39 15.72
N ARG A 36 19.99 6.23 14.78
CA ARG A 36 21.33 6.80 14.76
C ARG A 36 21.27 8.28 15.11
N SER A 37 22.19 8.72 15.94
CA SER A 37 22.45 10.13 16.17
C SER A 37 23.06 10.79 14.92
N HIS A 38 23.16 12.11 14.94
CA HIS A 38 23.88 12.88 13.91
C HIS A 38 25.37 12.50 13.80
N SER A 39 25.97 11.95 14.87
CA SER A 39 27.34 11.41 14.85
C SER A 39 27.42 9.94 14.43
N GLY A 40 26.29 9.34 14.02
CA GLY A 40 26.21 7.97 13.52
C GLY A 40 26.10 6.88 14.60
N SER A 41 26.14 7.26 15.89
CA SER A 41 26.02 6.31 17.00
C SER A 41 24.60 5.76 17.14
N SER A 42 24.50 4.44 17.25
CA SER A 42 23.26 3.70 17.52
C SER A 42 22.83 3.94 18.98
N PHE A 43 21.60 4.42 19.22
CA PHE A 43 21.12 4.69 20.58
C PHE A 43 19.90 3.86 21.01
N ASP A 44 19.49 2.86 20.22
CA ASP A 44 18.44 1.92 20.58
C ASP A 44 18.89 0.46 20.36
N PRO A 45 19.88 -0.02 21.13
CA PRO A 45 20.35 -1.40 21.01
C PRO A 45 19.29 -2.42 21.45
N GLY A 46 18.35 -2.02 22.31
CA GLY A 46 17.25 -2.86 22.80
C GLY A 46 15.97 -2.85 21.95
N GLY A 47 15.87 -1.97 20.94
CA GLY A 47 14.71 -1.88 20.04
C GLY A 47 13.42 -1.31 20.68
N SER A 48 13.46 -0.88 21.94
CA SER A 48 12.29 -0.40 22.69
C SER A 48 11.76 0.90 22.10
N LEU A 49 12.65 1.80 21.70
CA LEU A 49 12.24 3.06 21.06
C LEU A 49 11.61 2.80 19.69
N LYS A 50 12.12 1.83 18.92
CA LYS A 50 11.52 1.46 17.62
C LYS A 50 10.10 0.93 17.79
N ALA A 51 9.87 0.09 18.78
CA ALA A 51 8.55 -0.44 19.08
C ALA A 51 7.58 0.70 19.42
N ASN A 52 8.02 1.67 20.23
CA ASN A 52 7.24 2.85 20.57
C ASN A 52 6.94 3.73 19.36
N VAL A 53 7.93 4.02 18.51
CA VAL A 53 7.72 4.80 17.28
C VAL A 53 6.71 4.11 16.36
N SER A 54 6.84 2.79 16.16
CA SER A 54 5.87 2.03 15.36
C SER A 54 4.46 2.07 15.95
N SER A 55 4.34 1.98 17.27
CA SER A 55 3.05 2.09 18.00
C SER A 55 2.42 3.47 17.83
N VAL A 56 3.21 4.54 18.01
CA VAL A 56 2.76 5.93 17.87
C VAL A 56 2.35 6.23 16.42
N LEU A 57 3.15 5.82 15.44
CA LEU A 57 2.82 5.96 14.03
C LEU A 57 1.58 5.14 13.65
N SER A 58 1.40 3.95 14.23
CA SER A 58 0.15 3.19 14.09
C SER A 58 -1.04 3.97 14.61
N ALA A 59 -0.93 4.52 15.82
CA ALA A 59 -1.99 5.27 16.49
C ALA A 59 -2.35 6.59 15.80
N SER A 60 -1.44 7.16 15.00
CA SER A 60 -1.69 8.39 14.23
C SER A 60 -2.81 8.25 13.18
N LEU A 61 -3.22 7.03 12.83
CA LEU A 61 -4.28 6.75 11.87
C LEU A 61 -5.41 5.95 12.51
N GLU A 62 -6.64 6.43 12.31
CA GLU A 62 -7.87 5.70 12.65
C GLU A 62 -7.88 4.31 11.98
N PRO A 63 -8.34 3.24 12.66
CA PRO A 63 -8.37 1.89 12.10
C PRO A 63 -9.05 1.77 10.72
N SER A 64 -10.15 2.51 10.50
CA SER A 64 -10.91 2.51 9.26
C SER A 64 -10.09 3.12 8.10
N THR A 65 -9.38 4.21 8.38
CA THR A 65 -8.46 4.90 7.47
C THR A 65 -7.25 4.03 7.14
N ARG A 66 -6.72 3.32 8.14
CA ARG A 66 -5.60 2.39 7.98
C ARG A 66 -5.95 1.22 7.05
N GLY A 67 -7.15 0.66 7.17
CA GLY A 67 -7.64 -0.40 6.28
C GLY A 67 -7.77 0.06 4.83
N LYS A 68 -8.31 1.26 4.60
CA LYS A 68 -8.46 1.86 3.26
C LYS A 68 -7.09 2.12 2.63
N TYR A 69 -6.14 2.69 3.37
CA TYR A 69 -4.80 2.97 2.88
C TYR A 69 -4.02 1.67 2.59
N GLY A 70 -4.10 0.69 3.50
CA GLY A 70 -3.48 -0.62 3.30
C GLY A 70 -3.95 -1.32 2.04
N THR A 71 -5.23 -1.16 1.67
CA THR A 71 -5.78 -1.70 0.42
C THR A 71 -5.10 -1.11 -0.81
N GLY A 72 -4.91 0.21 -0.85
CA GLY A 72 -4.22 0.89 -1.95
C GLY A 72 -2.75 0.48 -2.07
N ILE A 73 -2.05 0.36 -0.94
CA ILE A 73 -0.64 -0.05 -0.92
C ILE A 73 -0.51 -1.51 -1.36
N ARG A 74 -1.43 -2.38 -0.96
CA ARG A 74 -1.45 -3.78 -1.40
C ARG A 74 -1.68 -3.88 -2.90
N ALA A 75 -2.64 -3.13 -3.44
CA ALA A 75 -2.91 -3.09 -4.87
C ALA A 75 -1.67 -2.63 -5.66
N PHE A 76 -0.97 -1.60 -5.16
CA PHE A 76 0.27 -1.12 -5.77
C PHE A 76 1.39 -2.16 -5.71
N LYS A 77 1.56 -2.83 -4.55
CA LYS A 77 2.56 -3.89 -4.42
C LYS A 77 2.31 -5.03 -5.41
N ALA A 78 1.07 -5.51 -5.49
CA ALA A 78 0.68 -6.58 -6.42
C ALA A 78 0.91 -6.16 -7.89
N PHE A 79 0.63 -4.90 -8.23
CA PHE A 79 0.93 -4.36 -9.55
C PHE A 79 2.45 -4.36 -9.84
N CYS A 80 3.27 -3.92 -8.89
CA CYS A 80 4.73 -3.93 -9.04
C CYS A 80 5.27 -5.37 -9.13
N ASP A 81 4.70 -6.30 -8.35
CA ASP A 81 5.04 -7.73 -8.42
C ASP A 81 4.71 -8.31 -9.80
N SER A 82 3.58 -7.93 -10.41
CA SER A 82 3.19 -8.41 -11.75
C SER A 82 4.07 -7.89 -12.90
N LEU A 83 4.89 -6.87 -12.63
CA LEU A 83 5.81 -6.26 -13.60
C LEU A 83 7.28 -6.50 -13.23
N ASP A 84 7.54 -7.36 -12.24
CA ASP A 84 8.87 -7.65 -11.71
C ASP A 84 9.68 -6.39 -11.34
N VAL A 85 9.00 -5.33 -10.90
CA VAL A 85 9.66 -4.08 -10.50
C VAL A 85 10.47 -4.34 -9.22
N PRO A 86 11.78 -4.08 -9.20
CA PRO A 86 12.61 -4.26 -8.02
C PRO A 86 12.09 -3.45 -6.83
N LEU A 87 12.21 -3.99 -5.61
CA LEU A 87 11.71 -3.31 -4.41
C LEU A 87 12.35 -1.92 -4.20
N SER A 88 13.59 -1.72 -4.67
CA SER A 88 14.30 -0.44 -4.66
C SER A 88 13.61 0.65 -5.48
N ASP A 89 12.91 0.25 -6.54
CA ASP A 89 12.36 1.18 -7.53
C ASP A 89 10.88 1.47 -7.26
N ARG A 90 10.29 0.77 -6.28
CA ARG A 90 8.89 0.94 -5.88
C ARG A 90 8.68 2.16 -4.99
N PHE A 91 9.73 2.71 -4.41
CA PHE A 91 9.62 3.82 -3.46
C PHE A 91 10.95 4.60 -3.32
N PRO A 92 10.98 5.93 -3.56
CA PRO A 92 9.85 6.79 -3.91
C PRO A 92 9.24 6.44 -5.29
N ILE A 93 7.91 6.50 -5.39
CA ILE A 93 7.19 6.10 -6.61
C ILE A 93 7.51 7.08 -7.73
N SER A 94 8.02 6.58 -8.86
CA SER A 94 8.30 7.39 -10.04
C SER A 94 7.02 7.81 -10.77
N ARG A 95 7.11 8.88 -11.58
CA ARG A 95 5.99 9.38 -12.39
C ARG A 95 5.36 8.27 -13.24
N ASP A 96 6.19 7.55 -13.98
CA ASP A 96 5.72 6.58 -14.97
C ASP A 96 5.16 5.34 -14.31
N LEU A 97 5.75 4.91 -13.18
CA LEU A 97 5.22 3.81 -12.39
C LEU A 97 3.84 4.15 -11.80
N LEU A 98 3.68 5.37 -11.27
CA LEU A 98 2.38 5.83 -10.77
C LEU A 98 1.34 5.94 -11.89
N PHE A 99 1.74 6.46 -13.06
CA PHE A 99 0.87 6.59 -14.22
C PHE A 99 0.42 5.22 -14.75
N ALA A 100 1.35 4.28 -14.93
CA ALA A 100 1.05 2.92 -15.35
C ALA A 100 0.13 2.20 -14.35
N PHE A 101 0.39 2.36 -13.05
CA PHE A 101 -0.47 1.82 -11.99
C PHE A 101 -1.91 2.32 -12.14
N VAL A 102 -2.11 3.63 -12.33
CA VAL A 102 -3.44 4.21 -12.49
C VAL A 102 -4.11 3.70 -13.77
N CYS A 103 -3.40 3.67 -14.90
CA CYS A 103 -3.93 3.20 -16.17
C CYS A 103 -4.31 1.71 -16.16
N SER A 104 -3.67 0.88 -15.33
CA SER A 104 -3.98 -0.55 -15.21
C SER A 104 -5.44 -0.85 -14.80
N PHE A 105 -6.12 0.15 -14.24
CA PHE A 105 -7.49 0.11 -13.74
C PHE A 105 -8.55 0.57 -14.75
N ALA A 106 -8.15 1.02 -15.94
CA ALA A 106 -9.08 1.44 -16.99
C ALA A 106 -10.10 0.32 -17.30
N GLY A 107 -11.39 0.67 -17.28
CA GLY A 107 -12.49 -0.28 -17.50
C GLY A 107 -12.76 -1.30 -16.38
N LYS A 108 -11.91 -1.37 -15.35
CA LYS A 108 -12.01 -2.40 -14.28
C LYS A 108 -12.62 -1.86 -12.99
N VAL A 109 -12.30 -0.63 -12.62
CA VAL A 109 -12.72 -0.04 -11.34
C VAL A 109 -13.13 1.43 -11.49
N ARG A 110 -14.02 1.89 -10.61
CA ARG A 110 -14.47 3.27 -10.58
C ARG A 110 -13.34 4.22 -10.18
N ARG A 111 -13.33 5.43 -10.76
CA ARG A 111 -12.38 6.51 -10.42
C ARG A 111 -12.23 6.76 -8.91
N LYS A 112 -13.34 6.68 -8.15
CA LYS A 112 -13.35 6.90 -6.69
C LYS A 112 -12.47 5.90 -5.94
N VAL A 113 -12.46 4.63 -6.39
CA VAL A 113 -11.64 3.57 -5.78
C VAL A 113 -10.16 3.86 -6.02
N VAL A 114 -9.78 4.14 -7.27
CA VAL A 114 -8.39 4.48 -7.63
C VAL A 114 -7.91 5.73 -6.90
N SER A 115 -8.78 6.73 -6.73
CA SER A 115 -8.45 7.94 -5.95
C SER A 115 -8.16 7.62 -4.49
N GLY A 116 -8.90 6.67 -3.89
CA GLY A 116 -8.63 6.18 -2.53
C GLY A 116 -7.28 5.46 -2.43
N TYR A 117 -6.89 4.71 -3.45
CA TYR A 117 -5.55 4.09 -3.49
C TYR A 117 -4.45 5.15 -3.53
N LEU A 118 -4.60 6.18 -4.35
CA LEU A 118 -3.66 7.30 -4.43
C LEU A 118 -3.51 8.03 -3.09
N THR A 119 -4.60 8.20 -2.33
CA THR A 119 -4.52 8.78 -0.98
C THR A 119 -3.64 7.92 -0.08
N GLY A 120 -3.84 6.60 -0.07
CA GLY A 120 -2.99 5.69 0.72
C GLY A 120 -1.51 5.77 0.35
N LEU A 121 -1.19 5.85 -0.95
CA LEU A 121 0.19 6.02 -1.41
C LEU A 121 0.78 7.38 -1.00
N SER A 122 0.02 8.47 -1.14
CA SER A 122 0.49 9.81 -0.73
C SER A 122 0.73 9.90 0.77
N SER A 123 -0.12 9.28 1.59
CA SER A 123 0.04 9.25 3.04
C SER A 123 1.26 8.44 3.46
N ARG A 124 1.57 7.34 2.74
CA ARG A 124 2.80 6.58 2.94
C ARG A 124 4.04 7.43 2.64
N HIS A 125 4.03 8.19 1.54
CA HIS A 125 5.12 9.13 1.25
C HIS A 125 5.28 10.18 2.35
N ALA A 126 4.18 10.78 2.83
CA ALA A 126 4.23 11.77 3.92
C ALA A 126 4.78 11.18 5.23
N MET A 127 4.37 9.97 5.60
CA MET A 127 4.81 9.29 6.82
C MET A 127 6.33 9.03 6.84
N TRP A 128 6.91 8.75 5.67
CA TRP A 128 8.34 8.49 5.49
C TRP A 128 9.12 9.71 5.00
N ASN A 129 8.52 10.90 5.07
CA ASN A 129 9.08 12.16 4.61
C ASN A 129 9.69 12.08 3.20
N GLN A 130 9.02 11.36 2.30
CA GLN A 130 9.42 11.22 0.91
C GLN A 130 8.68 12.19 -0.01
N PRO A 131 9.32 12.67 -1.08
CA PRO A 131 8.66 13.53 -2.05
C PRO A 131 7.49 12.81 -2.70
N TRP A 132 6.34 13.48 -2.81
CA TRP A 132 5.16 12.98 -3.50
C TRP A 132 4.70 13.99 -4.55
N SER A 133 4.42 13.51 -5.76
CA SER A 133 3.76 14.30 -6.78
C SER A 133 2.70 13.46 -7.45
N ARG A 134 1.47 14.00 -7.49
CA ARG A 134 0.38 13.33 -8.21
C ARG A 134 0.60 13.36 -9.71
N HIS A 135 1.33 14.35 -10.23
CA HIS A 135 1.53 14.62 -11.66
C HIS A 135 0.22 14.88 -12.46
N LYS A 136 0.30 15.72 -13.50
CA LYS A 136 -0.87 16.07 -14.34
C LYS A 136 -1.41 14.87 -15.13
N CYS A 137 -0.52 13.99 -15.61
CA CYS A 137 -0.87 12.80 -16.37
C CYS A 137 -1.80 11.86 -15.59
N VAL A 138 -1.60 11.69 -14.29
CA VAL A 138 -2.47 10.88 -13.42
C VAL A 138 -3.87 11.48 -13.32
N THR A 139 -3.99 12.80 -13.26
CA THR A 139 -5.31 13.48 -13.25
C THR A 139 -6.06 13.21 -14.56
N VAL A 140 -5.38 13.30 -15.70
CA VAL A 140 -5.95 12.98 -17.01
C VAL A 140 -6.34 11.49 -17.08
N ALA A 141 -5.49 10.58 -16.60
CA ALA A 141 -5.80 9.15 -16.57
C ALA A 141 -7.05 8.84 -15.72
N LEU A 142 -7.21 9.49 -14.56
CA LEU A 142 -8.40 9.33 -13.72
C LEU A 142 -9.69 9.81 -14.40
N GLN A 143 -9.61 10.86 -15.23
CA GLN A 143 -10.74 11.28 -16.06
C GLN A 143 -11.05 10.23 -17.12
N GLY A 144 -10.03 9.67 -17.77
CA GLY A 144 -10.18 8.54 -18.69
C GLY A 144 -10.87 7.34 -18.04
N ILE A 145 -10.42 6.94 -16.85
CA ILE A 145 -11.02 5.84 -16.07
C ILE A 145 -12.49 6.11 -15.75
N ALA A 146 -12.87 7.36 -15.43
CA ALA A 146 -14.26 7.70 -15.18
C ALA A 146 -15.15 7.54 -16.42
N ARG A 147 -14.61 7.80 -17.62
CA ARG A 147 -15.34 7.64 -18.89
C ARG A 147 -15.42 6.18 -19.33
N LEU A 148 -14.39 5.40 -19.05
CA LEU A 148 -14.30 3.98 -19.40
C LEU A 148 -15.00 3.06 -18.39
N ALA A 149 -15.34 3.57 -17.20
CA ALA A 149 -16.14 2.82 -16.25
C ALA A 149 -17.54 2.62 -16.82
N SER A 150 -17.96 1.36 -17.02
CA SER A 150 -19.31 1.03 -17.45
C SER A 150 -20.34 1.75 -16.57
N PRO A 151 -21.45 2.26 -17.16
CA PRO A 151 -22.54 2.82 -16.37
C PRO A 151 -23.04 1.75 -15.37
N PRO A 152 -23.49 2.16 -14.18
CA PRO A 152 -24.05 1.22 -13.21
C PRO A 152 -25.19 0.42 -13.86
N SER A 153 -25.20 -0.91 -13.67
CA SER A 153 -26.20 -1.83 -14.20
C SER A 153 -27.61 -1.68 -13.60
N ASP A 154 -27.99 -0.47 -13.15
CA ASP A 154 -29.23 -0.19 -12.42
C ASP A 154 -30.22 0.68 -13.22
N ASP A 155 -30.11 0.65 -14.56
CA ASP A 155 -31.10 1.27 -15.46
C ASP A 155 -31.63 0.28 -16.50
N ARG A 156 -31.68 -1.01 -16.16
CA ARG A 156 -32.72 -1.88 -16.73
C ARG A 156 -34.01 -1.55 -16.00
N ARG A 157 -34.61 -0.43 -16.39
CA ARG A 157 -36.00 -0.09 -16.08
C ARG A 157 -36.84 -1.36 -16.28
N PRO A 158 -37.66 -1.80 -15.32
CA PRO A 158 -38.58 -2.91 -15.55
C PRO A 158 -39.44 -2.54 -16.77
N THR A 159 -39.41 -3.35 -17.82
CA THR A 159 -40.38 -3.22 -18.91
C THR A 159 -41.77 -3.33 -18.29
N PRO A 160 -42.66 -2.34 -18.47
CA PRO A 160 -44.02 -2.49 -18.00
C PRO A 160 -44.64 -3.71 -18.71
N PRO A 161 -45.39 -4.55 -17.99
CA PRO A 161 -46.06 -5.70 -18.60
C PRO A 161 -47.01 -5.20 -19.70
N ARG A 162 -46.98 -5.90 -20.85
CA ARG A 162 -47.83 -5.63 -22.02
C ARG A 162 -49.21 -6.23 -21.82
#